data_AF-A0A2D7NXG9-F1
#
_entry.id   AF-A0A2D7NXG9-F1
#
_cell.length_a   1.000
_cell.length_b   1.000
_cell.length_c   1.000
_cell.angle_alpha   90.00
_cell.angle_beta   90.00
_cell.angle_gamma   90.00
#
_symmetry.space_group_name_H-M   'P 1'
#
loop_
_entity.id
_entity.type
_entity.pdbx_description
1 polymer ?
#
loop_
_entity_poly.entity_id
_entity_poly.type
_entity_poly.pdbx_seq_one_letter_code
_entity_poly.pdbx_strand_id
1 'polypeptide(L)'
;MKLKKIFFLIFLLSFITRGFAQYPRIIDTLEIHNQIKSYGIDEKILNFELYFFSSIIFKNDSTLYYNPNQTLHLFEIHLGDIPKVSKISNHNFSGHNFNRHLFLHNDTLYSYGGQGLFNSSSKLLYFDYPSKLWRTKEIKYYPFDSKKVYNSWKIGNKIMVLLSHFSDFQTTKLDTQIQFSFGEINLENFEYLQKNKFISTSQELLFQTEIGFFRGNYIYDSDLYSLHGYYQEDGDTKWRIFDKIAGSFKGTTTTDLLKPVNGISYHYIIDSTINYRDQHGNIESFDANSGSILLSKDYFELYKPKPKSKSLYYVICVLLIGIVIFYFTKRKKIYYSNSMTSISQTLTEEFQSIENKLKDQQSKTISKEKLDEIFGISHHSYDTIKTRRSSIINTINRNSGIKIERVRSQIDKRFFDYKIS
;
A
#
# COMPACT_ATOMS: atom_id res chain seq x y z
N MET A 1 7.94 -0.31 64.02
CA MET A 1 6.55 -0.13 63.49
C MET A 1 6.24 1.29 62.97
N LYS A 2 6.91 2.36 63.45
CA LYS A 2 6.63 3.75 63.01
C LYS A 2 7.18 4.12 61.62
N LEU A 3 8.34 3.58 61.21
CA LEU A 3 8.97 3.94 59.93
C LEU A 3 8.21 3.45 58.69
N LYS A 4 7.64 2.24 58.74
CA LYS A 4 6.80 1.68 57.65
C LYS A 4 5.50 2.49 57.44
N LYS A 5 4.90 3.01 58.52
CA LYS A 5 3.70 3.86 58.43
C LYS A 5 4.02 5.22 57.81
N ILE A 6 5.20 5.79 58.08
CA ILE A 6 5.65 7.04 57.46
C ILE A 6 5.91 6.85 55.96
N PHE A 7 6.57 5.75 55.56
CA PHE A 7 6.77 5.44 54.14
C PHE A 7 5.43 5.22 53.39
N PHE A 8 4.48 4.53 54.03
CA PHE A 8 3.14 4.34 53.48
C PHE A 8 2.37 5.66 53.36
N LEU A 9 2.54 6.59 54.31
CA LEU A 9 1.93 7.91 54.27
C LEU A 9 2.54 8.81 53.19
N ILE A 10 3.87 8.77 53.02
CA ILE A 10 4.59 9.48 51.93
C ILE A 10 4.18 8.90 50.57
N PHE A 11 4.01 7.58 50.48
CA PHE A 11 3.51 6.91 49.29
C PHE A 11 2.07 7.33 48.98
N LEU A 12 1.17 7.34 49.97
CA LEU A 12 -0.20 7.86 49.84
C LEU A 12 -0.25 9.34 49.45
N LEU A 13 0.60 10.18 50.05
CA LEU A 13 0.72 11.61 49.69
C LEU A 13 1.26 11.81 48.28
N SER A 14 2.11 10.91 47.78
CA SER A 14 2.57 10.94 46.37
C SER A 14 1.50 10.53 45.36
N PHE A 15 0.42 9.87 45.80
CA PHE A 15 -0.78 9.63 44.97
C PHE A 15 -1.78 10.79 44.99
N ILE A 16 -1.65 11.76 45.92
CA ILE A 16 -2.60 12.87 46.08
C ILE A 16 -2.29 14.05 45.14
N THR A 17 -1.13 14.09 44.48
CA THR A 17 -0.78 15.19 43.56
C THR A 17 -1.22 14.99 42.11
N ARG A 18 -1.98 13.92 41.81
CA ARG A 18 -2.78 13.88 40.59
C ARG A 18 -4.17 14.38 40.95
N GLY A 19 -4.41 15.67 40.73
CA GLY A 19 -5.74 16.25 40.90
C GLY A 19 -6.75 15.38 40.15
N PHE A 20 -7.70 14.81 40.89
CA PHE A 20 -8.86 14.19 40.29
C PHE A 20 -9.68 15.30 39.64
N ALA A 21 -9.61 15.49 38.33
CA ALA A 21 -10.78 16.06 37.65
C ALA A 21 -11.86 14.99 37.65
N GLN A 22 -12.69 15.04 38.68
CA GLN A 22 -13.77 14.08 38.88
C GLN A 22 -14.92 14.28 37.88
N TYR A 23 -14.96 15.42 37.18
CA TYR A 23 -15.93 15.69 36.12
C TYR A 23 -15.31 16.55 35.01
N PRO A 24 -15.29 16.08 33.75
CA PRO A 24 -14.94 16.93 32.61
C PRO A 24 -15.89 18.13 32.53
N ARG A 25 -15.34 19.35 32.45
CA ARG A 25 -16.10 20.61 32.48
C ARG A 25 -16.70 20.93 31.11
N ILE A 26 -17.85 21.60 31.09
CA ILE A 26 -18.49 22.05 29.84
C ILE A 26 -17.56 23.02 29.11
N ILE A 27 -17.54 22.94 27.78
CA ILE A 27 -16.96 23.96 26.92
C ILE A 27 -18.09 24.84 26.42
N ASP A 28 -18.43 25.88 27.21
CA ASP A 28 -19.45 26.84 26.84
C ASP A 28 -18.91 27.76 25.73
N THR A 29 -19.11 27.32 24.49
CA THR A 29 -18.60 27.99 23.30
C THR A 29 -19.20 29.38 23.12
N LEU A 30 -20.45 29.61 23.57
CA LEU A 30 -21.11 30.90 23.51
C LEU A 30 -20.45 31.90 24.44
N GLU A 31 -20.26 31.52 25.71
CA GLU A 31 -19.62 32.39 26.70
C GLU A 31 -18.14 32.65 26.36
N ILE A 32 -17.42 31.62 25.90
CA ILE A 32 -16.05 31.77 25.39
C ILE A 32 -16.03 32.77 24.23
N HIS A 33 -16.92 32.65 23.26
CA HIS A 33 -16.98 33.55 22.11
C HIS A 33 -17.26 35.00 22.57
N ASN A 34 -18.21 35.20 23.49
CA ASN A 34 -18.54 36.53 24.03
C ASN A 34 -17.34 37.18 24.73
N GLN A 35 -16.60 36.43 25.54
CA GLN A 35 -15.38 36.94 26.18
C GLN A 35 -14.29 37.26 25.15
N ILE A 36 -14.15 36.47 24.09
CA ILE A 36 -13.20 36.78 23.01
C ILE A 36 -13.55 38.09 22.30
N LYS A 37 -14.84 38.33 22.01
CA LYS A 37 -15.32 39.59 21.39
C LYS A 37 -14.96 40.82 22.23
N SER A 38 -14.94 40.68 23.56
CA SER A 38 -14.58 41.78 24.47
C SER A 38 -13.16 42.32 24.25
N TYR A 39 -12.27 41.56 23.60
CA TYR A 39 -10.92 42.01 23.21
C TYR A 39 -10.89 42.85 21.93
N GLY A 40 -12.04 43.14 21.31
CA GLY A 40 -12.13 43.99 20.10
C GLY A 40 -11.55 43.34 18.84
N ILE A 41 -11.56 42.02 18.75
CA ILE A 41 -11.06 41.27 17.59
C ILE A 41 -12.19 41.09 16.58
N ASP A 42 -11.91 41.29 15.29
CA ASP A 42 -12.87 41.05 14.21
C ASP A 42 -13.26 39.57 14.14
N GLU A 43 -14.54 39.29 14.39
CA GLU A 43 -15.12 37.94 14.40
C GLU A 43 -14.93 37.21 13.07
N LYS A 44 -14.95 37.95 11.94
CA LYS A 44 -14.77 37.35 10.61
C LYS A 44 -13.40 36.72 10.43
N ILE A 45 -12.40 37.23 11.16
CA ILE A 45 -11.03 36.69 11.11
C ILE A 45 -10.95 35.38 11.91
N LEU A 46 -11.70 35.27 13.01
CA LEU A 46 -11.64 34.12 13.91
C LEU A 46 -12.27 32.86 13.30
N ASN A 47 -13.32 33.02 12.49
CA ASN A 47 -14.12 31.91 11.95
C ASN A 47 -14.47 30.88 13.04
N PHE A 48 -14.91 31.40 14.19
CA PHE A 48 -15.03 30.66 15.45
C PHE A 48 -15.90 29.40 15.30
N GLU A 49 -17.10 29.55 14.73
CA GLU A 49 -18.07 28.46 14.55
C GLU A 49 -17.51 27.28 13.74
N LEU A 50 -16.71 27.56 12.72
CA LEU A 50 -16.20 26.53 11.81
C LEU A 50 -14.99 25.77 12.38
N TYR A 51 -14.11 26.47 13.11
CA TYR A 51 -12.78 25.93 13.43
C TYR A 51 -12.46 25.87 14.91
N PHE A 52 -13.38 26.24 15.82
CA PHE A 52 -13.09 26.23 17.26
C PHE A 52 -12.53 24.87 17.74
N PHE A 53 -13.25 23.78 17.50
CA PHE A 53 -12.85 22.45 17.98
C PHE A 53 -11.62 21.83 17.29
N SER A 54 -11.24 22.32 16.11
CA SER A 54 -9.98 21.93 15.44
C SER A 54 -8.80 22.82 15.82
N SER A 55 -9.05 23.88 16.61
CA SER A 55 -8.09 24.92 16.97
C SER A 55 -7.81 25.00 18.48
N ILE A 56 -8.37 24.08 19.25
CA ILE A 56 -8.12 23.95 20.70
C ILE A 56 -7.12 22.83 21.00
N ILE A 57 -6.40 22.97 22.11
CA ILE A 57 -5.60 21.91 22.73
C ILE A 57 -5.81 21.90 24.22
N PHE A 58 -6.07 20.72 24.77
CA PHE A 58 -6.12 20.52 26.21
C PHE A 58 -4.70 20.59 26.79
N LYS A 59 -4.51 21.50 27.74
CA LYS A 59 -3.32 21.51 28.60
C LYS A 59 -3.49 20.50 29.73
N ASN A 60 -4.70 20.47 30.28
CA ASN A 60 -5.17 19.51 31.27
C ASN A 60 -6.70 19.43 31.17
N ASP A 61 -7.32 18.74 32.12
CA ASP A 61 -8.77 18.55 32.25
C ASP A 61 -9.61 19.84 32.40
N SER A 62 -8.99 20.95 32.82
CA SER A 62 -9.68 22.19 33.18
C SER A 62 -9.16 23.41 32.40
N THR A 63 -8.10 23.26 31.61
CA THR A 63 -7.48 24.35 30.87
C THR A 63 -7.24 23.93 29.43
N LEU A 64 -7.69 24.76 28.49
CA LEU A 64 -7.41 24.61 27.07
C LEU A 64 -6.75 25.86 26.49
N TYR A 65 -5.90 25.65 25.49
CA TYR A 65 -5.39 26.70 24.63
C TYR A 65 -6.22 26.77 23.37
N TYR A 66 -6.69 27.97 23.01
CA TYR A 66 -7.35 28.22 21.74
C TYR A 66 -6.49 29.17 20.91
N ASN A 67 -6.05 28.70 19.75
CA ASN A 67 -5.39 29.54 18.75
C ASN A 67 -6.27 29.52 17.50
N PRO A 68 -7.09 30.56 17.25
CA PRO A 68 -7.98 30.60 16.09
C PRO A 68 -7.18 30.33 14.81
N ASN A 69 -7.75 29.50 13.94
CA ASN A 69 -7.18 29.24 12.62
C ASN A 69 -6.90 30.59 11.92
N GLN A 70 -5.88 30.64 11.05
CA GLN A 70 -5.47 31.88 10.33
C GLN A 70 -4.88 33.01 11.19
N THR A 71 -4.80 32.83 12.51
CA THR A 71 -4.29 33.87 13.41
C THR A 71 -3.10 33.38 14.23
N LEU A 72 -2.38 34.36 14.78
CA LEU A 72 -1.39 34.14 15.83
C LEU A 72 -1.94 34.57 17.21
N HIS A 73 -3.24 34.84 17.30
CA HIS A 73 -3.89 35.04 18.59
C HIS A 73 -3.85 33.76 19.41
N LEU A 74 -3.59 33.86 20.69
CA LEU A 74 -3.61 32.73 21.60
C LEU A 74 -4.39 33.12 22.85
N PHE A 75 -5.36 32.28 23.18
CA PHE A 75 -6.17 32.39 24.37
C PHE A 75 -5.91 31.19 25.27
N GLU A 76 -5.78 31.46 26.56
CA GLU A 76 -5.90 30.43 27.59
C GLU A 76 -7.33 30.48 28.12
N ILE A 77 -7.97 29.32 28.18
CA ILE A 77 -9.35 29.18 28.60
C ILE A 77 -9.38 28.21 29.76
N HIS A 78 -9.81 28.71 30.92
CA HIS A 78 -10.08 27.91 32.10
C HIS A 78 -11.55 27.51 32.10
N LEU A 79 -11.81 26.22 32.00
CA LEU A 79 -13.15 25.65 32.02
C LEU A 79 -13.69 25.64 33.45
N GLY A 80 -14.98 25.92 33.58
CA GLY A 80 -15.71 25.98 34.84
C GLY A 80 -17.19 26.20 34.56
N ASP A 81 -17.98 26.43 35.61
CA ASP A 81 -19.42 26.74 35.46
C ASP A 81 -19.61 28.00 34.60
N ILE A 82 -18.68 28.94 34.72
CA ILE A 82 -18.48 30.04 33.79
C ILE A 82 -17.01 29.98 33.35
N PRO A 83 -16.72 29.73 32.06
CA PRO A 83 -15.36 29.67 31.58
C PRO A 83 -14.69 31.04 31.73
N LYS A 84 -13.36 31.06 31.91
CA LYS A 84 -12.57 32.30 31.94
C LYS A 84 -11.59 32.30 30.78
N VAL A 85 -11.73 33.27 29.89
CA VAL A 85 -10.87 33.45 28.72
C VAL A 85 -9.84 34.54 29.00
N SER A 86 -8.58 34.25 28.73
CA SER A 86 -7.48 35.21 28.79
C SER A 86 -6.74 35.25 27.47
N LYS A 87 -6.71 36.40 26.78
CA LYS A 87 -5.82 36.60 25.63
C LYS A 87 -4.38 36.69 26.13
N ILE A 88 -3.58 35.67 25.82
CA ILE A 88 -2.19 35.57 26.30
C ILE A 88 -1.17 36.01 25.24
N SER A 89 -1.53 36.08 23.96
CA SER A 89 -0.66 36.61 22.91
C SER A 89 -0.73 38.13 22.79
N ASN A 90 0.40 38.77 22.53
CA ASN A 90 0.49 40.20 22.17
C ASN A 90 0.39 40.47 20.65
N HIS A 91 0.18 39.44 19.82
CA HIS A 91 0.05 39.63 18.37
C HIS A 91 -1.25 40.36 18.00
N ASN A 92 -1.09 41.36 17.15
CA ASN A 92 -2.19 42.12 16.53
C ASN A 92 -2.41 41.76 15.04
N PHE A 93 -1.54 40.93 14.47
CA PHE A 93 -1.59 40.55 13.06
C PHE A 93 -2.15 39.13 12.89
N SER A 94 -3.05 38.96 11.93
CA SER A 94 -3.40 37.67 11.34
C SER A 94 -2.29 37.24 10.37
N GLY A 95 -2.03 35.94 10.27
CA GLY A 95 -0.90 35.41 9.51
C GLY A 95 -1.11 33.97 9.08
N HIS A 96 -0.47 33.58 7.97
CA HIS A 96 -0.62 32.31 7.22
C HIS A 96 -0.53 31.03 8.07
N ASN A 97 -1.60 30.71 8.79
CA ASN A 97 -1.61 29.65 9.79
C ASN A 97 -2.84 28.73 9.68
N PHE A 98 -3.45 28.64 8.50
CA PHE A 98 -4.53 27.69 8.26
C PHE A 98 -4.01 26.25 8.34
N ASN A 99 -4.81 25.35 8.93
CA ASN A 99 -4.56 23.90 8.92
C ASN A 99 -3.16 23.52 9.42
N ARG A 100 -2.62 24.32 10.34
CA ARG A 100 -1.38 24.03 11.04
C ARG A 100 -1.54 22.82 11.95
N HIS A 101 -0.43 22.21 12.30
CA HIS A 101 -0.40 21.24 13.38
C HIS A 101 -0.06 21.95 14.69
N LEU A 102 -1.08 22.13 15.54
CA LEU A 102 -0.90 22.61 16.91
C LEU A 102 -0.62 21.41 17.82
N PHE A 103 0.32 21.52 18.77
CA PHE A 103 0.58 20.49 19.79
C PHE A 103 1.31 21.06 21.02
N LEU A 104 1.21 20.37 22.16
CA LEU A 104 2.02 20.64 23.36
C LEU A 104 3.21 19.69 23.44
N HIS A 105 4.35 20.21 23.90
CA HIS A 105 5.52 19.42 24.27
C HIS A 105 6.25 20.12 25.41
N ASN A 106 6.44 19.43 26.55
CA ASN A 106 7.07 19.97 27.76
C ASN A 106 6.48 21.34 28.16
N ASP A 107 5.15 21.42 28.27
CA ASP A 107 4.37 22.63 28.55
C ASP A 107 4.53 23.80 27.58
N THR A 108 5.25 23.61 26.48
CA THR A 108 5.41 24.60 25.42
C THR A 108 4.44 24.32 24.28
N LEU A 109 3.68 25.33 23.87
CA LEU A 109 2.77 25.23 22.73
C LEU A 109 3.52 25.47 21.42
N TYR A 110 3.37 24.53 20.49
CA TYR A 110 3.96 24.59 19.16
C TYR A 110 2.89 24.66 18.08
N SER A 111 3.24 25.35 16.99
CA SER A 111 2.45 25.46 15.78
C SER A 111 3.35 25.15 14.59
N TYR A 112 3.06 24.07 13.87
CA TYR A 112 3.90 23.60 12.78
C TYR A 112 3.20 23.65 11.43
N GLY A 113 3.89 24.23 10.44
CA GLY A 113 3.41 24.38 9.09
C GLY A 113 2.43 25.54 8.95
N GLY A 114 1.34 25.30 8.23
CA GLY A 114 0.31 26.29 7.96
C GLY A 114 0.24 26.68 6.48
N GLN A 115 -0.93 27.13 6.06
CA GLN A 115 -1.16 27.67 4.73
C GLN A 115 -1.90 29.00 4.80
N GLY A 116 -1.83 29.78 3.74
CA GLY A 116 -2.69 30.92 3.46
C GLY A 116 -3.21 30.84 2.03
N LEU A 117 -3.89 31.90 1.58
CA LEU A 117 -4.47 31.96 0.23
C LEU A 117 -3.44 31.77 -0.89
N PHE A 118 -2.25 32.35 -0.74
CA PHE A 118 -1.22 32.36 -1.79
C PHE A 118 0.08 31.67 -1.39
N ASN A 119 0.31 31.46 -0.10
CA ASN A 119 1.59 30.97 0.44
C ASN A 119 1.37 29.83 1.44
N SER A 120 2.40 29.00 1.62
CA SER A 120 2.47 28.00 2.67
C SER A 120 3.70 28.20 3.53
N SER A 121 3.63 27.73 4.78
CA SER A 121 4.75 27.71 5.70
C SER A 121 5.17 26.28 5.97
N SER A 122 6.48 26.05 5.97
CA SER A 122 7.12 24.84 6.46
C SER A 122 7.78 25.03 7.83
N LYS A 123 7.59 26.20 8.46
CA LYS A 123 8.26 26.59 9.70
C LYS A 123 7.59 25.98 10.93
N LEU A 124 8.40 25.70 11.95
CA LEU A 124 7.96 25.38 13.30
C LEU A 124 7.97 26.64 14.15
N LEU A 125 6.85 26.95 14.78
CA LEU A 125 6.72 28.04 15.73
C LEU A 125 6.53 27.48 17.14
N TYR A 126 7.03 28.19 18.15
CA TYR A 126 6.70 27.96 19.55
C TYR A 126 6.19 29.26 20.17
N PHE A 127 5.31 29.13 21.15
CA PHE A 127 4.84 30.28 21.92
C PHE A 127 5.82 30.57 23.06
N ASP A 128 6.40 31.77 23.05
CA ASP A 128 7.32 32.25 24.08
C ASP A 128 6.53 33.00 25.15
N TYR A 129 6.15 32.31 26.24
CA TYR A 129 5.27 32.84 27.29
C TYR A 129 5.76 34.17 27.90
N PRO A 130 7.05 34.35 28.25
CA PRO A 130 7.54 35.62 28.78
C PRO A 130 7.32 36.82 27.85
N SER A 131 7.59 36.65 26.54
CA SER A 131 7.39 37.74 25.58
C SER A 131 5.97 37.81 25.01
N LYS A 132 5.16 36.77 25.20
CA LYS A 132 3.81 36.63 24.66
C LYS A 132 3.75 36.62 23.14
N LEU A 133 4.80 36.13 22.48
CA LEU A 133 4.94 36.11 21.02
C LEU A 133 5.21 34.72 20.48
N TRP A 134 4.81 34.49 19.22
CA TRP A 134 5.21 33.29 18.50
C TRP A 134 6.60 33.48 17.89
N ARG A 135 7.51 32.54 18.17
CA ARG A 135 8.88 32.57 17.65
C ARG A 135 9.13 31.38 16.74
N THR A 136 9.90 31.59 15.68
CA THR A 136 10.36 30.49 14.84
C THR A 136 11.39 29.67 15.59
N LYS A 137 11.21 28.34 15.59
CA LYS A 137 12.19 27.38 16.06
C LYS A 137 13.02 26.92 14.88
N GLU A 138 14.34 27.06 14.98
CA GLU A 138 15.26 26.50 14.00
C GLU A 138 15.26 24.97 14.09
N ILE A 139 15.24 24.31 12.93
CA ILE A 139 15.39 22.87 12.80
C ILE A 139 16.68 22.62 12.02
N LYS A 140 17.62 21.92 12.64
CA LYS A 140 18.89 21.56 12.03
C LYS A 140 18.67 20.51 10.94
N TYR A 141 19.47 20.61 9.88
CA TYR A 141 19.42 19.71 8.71
C TYR A 141 18.06 19.70 7.99
N TYR A 142 17.22 20.70 8.23
CA TYR A 142 15.93 20.81 7.58
C TYR A 142 16.11 21.17 6.10
N PRO A 143 15.35 20.57 5.15
CA PRO A 143 15.56 20.82 3.73
C PRO A 143 15.29 22.29 3.39
N PHE A 144 16.26 22.96 2.79
CA PHE A 144 16.18 24.40 2.46
C PHE A 144 15.06 24.70 1.45
N ASP A 145 14.70 23.73 0.62
CA ASP A 145 13.66 23.79 -0.41
C ASP A 145 12.28 23.39 0.11
N SER A 146 12.10 23.22 1.43
CA SER A 146 10.82 22.86 2.04
C SER A 146 9.77 23.96 1.87
N LYS A 147 8.71 23.68 1.11
CA LYS A 147 7.63 24.62 0.79
C LYS A 147 6.45 24.55 1.74
N LYS A 148 6.00 23.34 2.10
CA LYS A 148 4.76 23.12 2.86
C LYS A 148 4.85 21.84 3.68
N VAL A 149 4.32 21.88 4.90
CA VAL A 149 3.97 20.68 5.67
C VAL A 149 2.64 20.15 5.14
N TYR A 150 2.67 18.99 4.47
CA TYR A 150 1.47 18.35 3.93
C TYR A 150 0.75 17.50 4.98
N ASN A 151 1.52 16.80 5.80
CA ASN A 151 1.01 16.02 6.92
C ASN A 151 2.05 16.03 8.04
N SER A 152 1.61 16.06 9.29
CA SER A 152 2.47 15.85 10.45
C SER A 152 1.68 15.42 11.69
N TRP A 153 2.34 14.64 12.55
CA TRP A 153 1.85 14.25 13.86
C TRP A 153 2.99 14.11 14.86
N LYS A 154 2.71 14.39 16.13
CA LYS A 154 3.66 14.22 17.23
C LYS A 154 3.47 12.83 17.83
N ILE A 155 4.58 12.16 18.11
CA ILE A 155 4.63 10.90 18.86
C ILE A 155 5.84 10.95 19.81
N GLY A 156 5.57 10.92 21.12
CA GLY A 156 6.61 11.11 22.13
C GLY A 156 7.42 12.41 21.89
N ASN A 157 8.74 12.28 21.81
CA ASN A 157 9.68 13.39 21.61
C ASN A 157 10.05 13.63 20.14
N LYS A 158 9.16 13.27 19.19
CA LYS A 158 9.38 13.53 17.77
C LYS A 158 8.11 13.93 17.03
N ILE A 159 8.31 14.63 15.92
CA ILE A 159 7.28 14.93 14.91
C ILE A 159 7.58 14.08 13.69
N MET A 160 6.63 13.27 13.25
CA MET A 160 6.66 12.66 11.92
C MET A 160 6.13 13.69 10.93
N VAL A 161 6.80 13.88 9.79
CA VAL A 161 6.44 14.93 8.83
C VAL A 161 6.59 14.51 7.38
N LEU A 162 5.58 14.84 6.58
CA LEU A 162 5.61 14.85 5.13
C LEU A 162 5.72 16.29 4.64
N LEU A 163 6.82 16.59 3.95
CA LEU A 163 7.12 17.89 3.36
C LEU A 163 6.96 17.82 1.85
N SER A 164 6.40 18.87 1.25
CA SER A 164 6.61 19.14 -0.18
C SER A 164 7.74 20.12 -0.38
N HIS A 165 8.41 20.00 -1.52
CA HIS A 165 9.50 20.88 -1.90
C HIS A 165 9.07 21.83 -3.02
N PHE A 166 9.76 22.95 -3.15
CA PHE A 166 9.64 23.78 -4.36
C PHE A 166 10.06 22.93 -5.57
N SER A 167 9.20 22.88 -6.58
CA SER A 167 9.49 22.28 -7.88
C SER A 167 9.30 23.33 -8.97
N ASP A 168 9.89 23.10 -10.13
CA ASP A 168 9.74 23.97 -11.31
C ASP A 168 8.29 24.01 -11.84
N PHE A 169 7.42 23.11 -11.35
CA PHE A 169 6.01 23.02 -11.72
C PHE A 169 5.16 23.97 -10.85
N GLN A 170 4.90 25.18 -11.35
CA GLN A 170 3.93 26.11 -10.77
C GLN A 170 2.49 25.66 -11.07
N THR A 171 1.90 24.74 -10.30
CA THR A 171 0.44 24.49 -10.43
C THR A 171 -0.25 24.12 -9.12
N THR A 172 -1.51 24.54 -9.04
CA THR A 172 -2.49 24.28 -7.95
C THR A 172 -3.32 23.01 -8.17
N LYS A 173 -3.06 22.22 -9.22
CA LYS A 173 -3.85 21.03 -9.57
C LYS A 173 -3.48 19.84 -8.68
N LEU A 174 -4.49 19.11 -8.19
CA LEU A 174 -4.35 17.94 -7.31
C LEU A 174 -3.47 16.83 -7.91
N ASP A 175 -3.53 16.67 -9.23
CA ASP A 175 -2.80 15.67 -10.02
C ASP A 175 -1.35 16.06 -10.36
N THR A 176 -0.91 17.25 -9.93
CA THR A 176 0.46 17.69 -10.19
C THR A 176 1.42 16.77 -9.43
N GLN A 177 2.41 16.24 -10.14
CA GLN A 177 3.52 15.54 -9.52
C GLN A 177 4.37 16.52 -8.70
N ILE A 178 4.47 16.26 -7.41
CA ILE A 178 5.19 17.10 -6.46
C ILE A 178 6.31 16.27 -5.84
N GLN A 179 7.47 16.89 -5.66
CA GLN A 179 8.56 16.33 -4.89
C GLN A 179 8.20 16.36 -3.41
N PHE A 180 8.20 15.20 -2.76
CA PHE A 180 7.98 15.04 -1.33
C PHE A 180 9.21 14.46 -0.63
N SER A 181 9.38 14.81 0.65
CA SER A 181 10.20 14.06 1.59
C SER A 181 9.41 13.69 2.83
N PHE A 182 9.70 12.51 3.36
CA PHE A 182 9.15 12.04 4.61
C PHE A 182 10.29 11.83 5.61
N GLY A 183 10.10 12.31 6.83
CA GLY A 183 11.13 12.27 7.85
C GLY A 183 10.57 12.43 9.26
N GLU A 184 11.49 12.60 10.20
CA GLU A 184 11.15 12.90 11.59
C GLU A 184 11.99 14.07 12.11
N ILE A 185 11.40 14.88 12.99
CA ILE A 185 12.08 15.95 13.73
C ILE A 185 12.14 15.52 15.18
N ASN A 186 13.34 15.44 15.74
CA ASN A 186 13.53 15.21 17.17
C ASN A 186 13.25 16.52 17.94
N LEU A 187 12.38 16.48 18.96
CA LEU A 187 11.95 17.66 19.72
C LEU A 187 12.90 18.05 20.86
N GLU A 188 13.89 17.22 21.19
CA GLU A 188 14.91 17.52 22.19
C GLU A 188 16.04 18.35 21.57
N ASN A 189 16.55 17.93 20.40
CA ASN A 189 17.69 18.57 19.74
C ASN A 189 17.32 19.37 18.47
N PHE A 190 16.06 19.31 18.05
CA PHE A 190 15.52 19.96 16.85
C PHE A 190 16.27 19.58 15.56
N GLU A 191 16.66 18.32 15.42
CA GLU A 191 17.27 17.78 14.20
C GLU A 191 16.25 17.06 13.32
N TYR A 192 16.31 17.33 12.01
CA TYR A 192 15.53 16.62 10.99
C TYR A 192 16.31 15.43 10.44
N LEU A 193 15.68 14.26 10.43
CA LEU A 193 16.14 13.05 9.76
C LEU A 193 15.21 12.69 8.61
N GLN A 194 15.70 12.82 7.38
CA GLN A 194 14.98 12.37 6.19
C GLN A 194 14.99 10.83 6.11
N LYS A 195 13.81 10.21 6.00
CA LYS A 195 13.63 8.76 5.82
C LYS A 195 13.39 8.37 4.37
N ASN A 196 12.72 9.22 3.61
CA ASN A 196 12.41 8.96 2.20
C ASN A 196 12.29 10.27 1.41
N LYS A 197 12.51 10.19 0.09
CA LYS A 197 12.26 11.26 -0.88
C LYS A 197 11.69 10.65 -2.15
N PHE A 198 10.56 11.18 -2.62
CA PHE A 198 9.80 10.60 -3.73
C PHE A 198 8.97 11.65 -4.47
N ILE A 199 8.38 11.26 -5.60
CA ILE A 199 7.43 12.07 -6.36
C ILE A 199 6.07 11.37 -6.29
N SER A 200 5.02 12.13 -6.02
CA SER A 200 3.63 11.64 -5.97
C SER A 200 2.66 12.82 -6.20
N THR A 201 1.37 12.56 -6.21
CA THR A 201 0.33 13.60 -6.28
C THR A 201 -0.29 13.83 -4.91
N SER A 202 -0.80 15.04 -4.68
CA SER A 202 -1.50 15.34 -3.42
C SER A 202 -2.76 14.49 -3.23
N GLN A 203 -3.43 14.12 -4.32
CA GLN A 203 -4.61 13.25 -4.29
C GLN A 203 -4.29 11.85 -3.76
N GLU A 204 -3.23 11.22 -4.25
CA GLU A 204 -2.78 9.91 -3.75
C GLU A 204 -2.49 9.96 -2.24
N LEU A 205 -1.77 11.00 -1.80
CA LEU A 205 -1.31 11.10 -0.43
C LEU A 205 -2.40 11.52 0.56
N LEU A 206 -3.38 12.33 0.15
CA LEU A 206 -4.37 12.93 1.06
C LEU A 206 -5.80 12.45 0.83
N PHE A 207 -6.30 12.41 -0.41
CA PHE A 207 -7.74 12.35 -0.71
C PHE A 207 -8.18 11.02 -1.34
N GLN A 208 -7.94 9.90 -0.65
CA GLN A 208 -8.64 8.66 -1.01
C GLN A 208 -10.07 8.75 -0.47
N THR A 209 -11.04 8.59 -1.37
CA THR A 209 -12.37 9.22 -1.39
C THR A 209 -13.33 8.93 -0.23
N GLU A 210 -12.94 8.12 0.75
CA GLU A 210 -13.79 7.74 1.89
C GLU A 210 -13.25 8.20 3.25
N ILE A 211 -11.97 8.60 3.32
CA ILE A 211 -11.25 8.75 4.58
C ILE A 211 -11.14 10.22 5.03
N GLY A 212 -11.49 11.16 4.15
CA GLY A 212 -11.43 12.60 4.43
C GLY A 212 -9.99 13.14 4.49
N PHE A 213 -9.86 14.45 4.69
CA PHE A 213 -8.56 15.10 4.89
C PHE A 213 -8.02 14.77 6.30
N PHE A 214 -6.71 14.60 6.49
CA PHE A 214 -6.16 14.21 7.81
C PHE A 214 -6.52 15.16 8.98
N ARG A 215 -6.94 16.40 8.70
CA ARG A 215 -7.43 17.33 9.72
C ARG A 215 -8.95 17.39 9.68
N GLY A 216 -9.59 16.89 10.72
CA GLY A 216 -11.03 17.00 10.94
C GLY A 216 -11.47 18.40 11.41
N ASN A 217 -12.79 18.60 11.44
CA ASN A 217 -13.45 19.75 12.05
C ASN A 217 -13.34 19.73 13.57
N TYR A 218 -13.26 18.52 14.14
CA TYR A 218 -12.97 18.25 15.54
C TYR A 218 -11.65 17.50 15.64
N ILE A 219 -10.77 17.89 16.55
CA ILE A 219 -9.50 17.19 16.80
C ILE A 219 -9.29 17.06 18.31
N TYR A 220 -9.27 15.84 18.81
CA TYR A 220 -8.91 15.52 20.18
C TYR A 220 -7.65 14.66 20.16
N ASP A 221 -6.59 15.12 20.83
CA ASP A 221 -5.25 14.56 20.72
C ASP A 221 -4.80 13.97 22.06
N SER A 222 -4.24 12.76 22.03
CA SER A 222 -3.52 12.11 23.14
C SER A 222 -2.11 11.74 22.67
N ASP A 223 -1.24 11.22 23.54
CA ASP A 223 0.12 10.86 23.14
C ASP A 223 0.18 9.74 22.09
N LEU A 224 -0.75 8.78 22.13
CA LEU A 224 -0.74 7.60 21.26
C LEU A 224 -1.75 7.67 20.12
N TYR A 225 -2.88 8.36 20.34
CA TYR A 225 -3.98 8.41 19.38
C TYR A 225 -4.51 9.83 19.20
N SER A 226 -5.18 10.08 18.08
CA SER A 226 -6.05 11.24 17.96
C SER A 226 -7.39 10.90 17.32
N LEU A 227 -8.44 11.54 17.83
CA LEU A 227 -9.81 11.41 17.35
C LEU A 227 -10.16 12.62 16.49
N HIS A 228 -10.65 12.37 15.29
CA HIS A 228 -10.97 13.39 14.29
C HIS A 228 -12.41 13.25 13.84
N GLY A 229 -13.18 14.32 13.93
CA GLY A 229 -14.57 14.38 13.49
C GLY A 229 -14.73 15.21 12.22
N TYR A 230 -15.54 14.75 11.28
CA TYR A 230 -15.78 15.37 9.97
C TYR A 230 -17.25 15.63 9.74
N TYR A 231 -17.61 16.89 9.51
CA TYR A 231 -18.97 17.24 9.11
C TYR A 231 -19.36 16.51 7.82
N GLN A 232 -20.58 15.99 7.81
CA GLN A 232 -21.24 15.41 6.64
C GLN A 232 -22.31 16.37 6.12
N GLU A 233 -22.72 16.18 4.86
CA GLU A 233 -23.72 17.04 4.21
C GLU A 233 -25.12 16.94 4.85
N ASP A 234 -25.44 15.80 5.48
CA ASP A 234 -26.68 15.55 6.20
C ASP A 234 -26.70 16.12 7.64
N GLY A 235 -25.62 16.80 8.05
CA GLY A 235 -25.45 17.33 9.39
C GLY A 235 -24.89 16.34 10.40
N ASP A 236 -24.61 15.09 10.00
CA ASP A 236 -23.94 14.12 10.87
C ASP A 236 -22.42 14.39 10.96
N THR A 237 -21.75 13.70 11.88
CA THR A 237 -20.30 13.76 12.04
C THR A 237 -19.70 12.36 11.96
N LYS A 238 -18.85 12.12 10.96
CA LYS A 238 -18.06 10.88 10.90
C LYS A 238 -16.80 11.03 11.72
N TRP A 239 -16.58 10.08 12.63
CA TRP A 239 -15.41 10.06 13.50
C TRP A 239 -14.39 9.05 13.02
N ARG A 240 -13.10 9.38 13.16
CA ARG A 240 -11.97 8.54 12.74
C ARG A 240 -10.86 8.64 13.77
N ILE A 241 -10.11 7.56 13.93
CA ILE A 241 -9.02 7.46 14.90
C ILE A 241 -7.71 7.37 14.13
N PHE A 242 -6.76 8.21 14.54
CA PHE A 242 -5.38 8.13 14.12
C PHE A 242 -4.56 7.40 15.17
N ASP A 243 -3.95 6.29 14.78
CA ASP A 243 -2.90 5.62 15.54
C ASP A 243 -1.56 6.25 15.18
N LYS A 244 -0.95 6.99 16.12
CA LYS A 244 0.27 7.75 15.89
C LYS A 244 1.51 6.88 15.81
N ILE A 245 1.48 5.69 16.44
CA ILE A 245 2.58 4.73 16.42
C ILE A 245 2.61 4.05 15.06
N ALA A 246 1.48 3.50 14.63
CA ALA A 246 1.36 2.86 13.32
C ALA A 246 1.42 3.90 12.17
N GLY A 247 1.08 5.16 12.44
CA GLY A 247 0.90 6.18 11.40
C GLY A 247 -0.29 5.85 10.51
N SER A 248 -1.35 5.29 11.08
CA SER A 248 -2.52 4.79 10.34
C SER A 248 -3.81 5.46 10.82
N PHE A 249 -4.66 5.84 9.88
CA PHE A 249 -5.92 6.51 10.12
C PHE A 249 -7.08 5.59 9.79
N LYS A 250 -7.99 5.37 10.75
CA LYS A 250 -8.97 4.28 10.71
C LYS A 250 -10.37 4.79 11.02
N GLY A 251 -11.35 4.22 10.33
CA GLY A 251 -12.75 4.22 10.75
C GLY A 251 -13.11 2.81 11.21
N THR A 252 -13.72 2.70 12.38
CA THR A 252 -14.15 1.43 12.97
C THR A 252 -15.66 1.44 13.19
N THR A 253 -16.23 0.25 13.41
CA THR A 253 -17.62 0.13 13.85
C THR A 253 -17.90 0.87 15.15
N THR A 254 -16.91 1.06 16.02
CA THR A 254 -17.06 1.89 17.23
C THR A 254 -17.10 3.38 16.89
N THR A 255 -16.22 3.87 16.00
CA THR A 255 -16.22 5.29 15.64
C THR A 255 -17.48 5.72 14.89
N ASP A 256 -18.10 4.81 14.16
CA ASP A 256 -19.36 5.06 13.46
C ASP A 256 -20.57 5.19 14.41
N LEU A 257 -20.43 4.80 15.68
CA LEU A 257 -21.46 4.98 16.72
C LEU A 257 -21.31 6.30 17.50
N LEU A 258 -20.21 7.03 17.28
CA LEU A 258 -19.94 8.26 18.01
C LEU A 258 -20.85 9.39 17.54
N LYS A 259 -21.47 10.08 18.50
CA LYS A 259 -22.44 11.14 18.25
C LYS A 259 -21.77 12.47 17.86
N PRO A 260 -22.44 13.36 17.12
CA PRO A 260 -22.02 14.75 16.95
C PRO A 260 -21.91 15.51 18.29
N VAL A 261 -21.13 16.58 18.31
CA VAL A 261 -20.78 17.31 19.55
C VAL A 261 -20.90 18.82 19.39
N ASN A 262 -21.17 19.52 20.49
CA ASN A 262 -21.47 20.96 20.50
C ASN A 262 -20.75 21.75 21.62
N GLY A 263 -19.86 21.10 22.38
CA GLY A 263 -19.12 21.71 23.50
C GLY A 263 -19.77 21.49 24.86
N ILE A 264 -21.11 21.41 24.91
CA ILE A 264 -21.84 20.90 26.09
C ILE A 264 -21.65 19.39 26.18
N SER A 265 -21.91 18.70 25.08
CA SER A 265 -21.43 17.34 24.85
C SER A 265 -20.18 17.39 23.99
N TYR A 266 -19.19 16.55 24.30
CA TYR A 266 -17.95 16.48 23.54
C TYR A 266 -17.23 15.15 23.77
N HIS A 267 -16.41 14.77 22.78
CA HIS A 267 -15.48 13.66 22.91
C HIS A 267 -14.14 14.15 23.42
N TYR A 268 -13.39 13.31 24.10
CA TYR A 268 -11.97 13.53 24.36
C TYR A 268 -11.27 12.18 24.43
N ILE A 269 -9.96 12.18 24.23
CA ILE A 269 -9.16 10.95 24.23
C ILE A 269 -8.02 11.08 25.23
N ILE A 270 -7.89 10.07 26.09
CA ILE A 270 -6.79 9.95 27.06
C ILE A 270 -6.15 8.60 26.81
N ASP A 271 -4.85 8.61 26.53
CA ASP A 271 -4.11 7.42 26.12
C ASP A 271 -4.81 6.68 24.97
N SER A 272 -5.41 5.53 25.25
CA SER A 272 -6.17 4.71 24.29
C SER A 272 -7.68 4.74 24.52
N THR A 273 -8.18 5.50 25.50
CA THR A 273 -9.60 5.54 25.86
C THR A 273 -10.26 6.79 25.29
N ILE A 274 -11.25 6.58 24.43
CA ILE A 274 -12.16 7.62 23.94
C ILE A 274 -13.29 7.76 24.93
N ASN A 275 -13.55 8.98 25.36
CA ASN A 275 -14.60 9.30 26.30
C ASN A 275 -15.58 10.27 25.64
N TYR A 276 -16.87 9.99 25.79
CA TYR A 276 -17.95 10.88 25.44
C TYR A 276 -18.59 11.43 26.70
N ARG A 277 -18.58 12.75 26.84
CA ARG A 277 -19.34 13.46 27.88
C ARG A 277 -20.69 13.88 27.30
N ASP A 278 -21.79 13.46 27.92
CA ASP A 278 -23.13 13.91 27.55
C ASP A 278 -23.47 15.30 28.15
N GLN A 279 -24.67 15.79 27.86
CA GLN A 279 -25.13 17.09 28.36
C GLN A 279 -25.33 17.14 29.89
N HIS A 280 -25.55 15.99 30.53
CA HIS A 280 -25.75 15.87 31.98
C HIS A 280 -24.42 15.61 32.73
N GLY A 281 -23.31 15.45 32.00
CA GLY A 281 -22.00 15.14 32.56
C GLY A 281 -21.74 13.65 32.77
N ASN A 282 -22.60 12.76 32.26
CA ASN A 282 -22.32 11.32 32.23
C ASN A 282 -21.21 11.04 31.23
N ILE A 283 -20.39 10.02 31.52
CA ILE A 283 -19.26 9.63 30.69
C ILE A 283 -19.47 8.21 30.18
N GLU A 284 -19.44 8.06 28.86
CA GLU A 284 -19.31 6.76 28.19
C GLU A 284 -17.89 6.62 27.64
N SER A 285 -17.28 5.45 27.84
CA SER A 285 -15.88 5.21 27.47
C SER A 285 -15.75 3.99 26.56
N PHE A 286 -14.86 4.10 25.57
CA PHE A 286 -14.58 3.07 24.57
C PHE A 286 -13.07 2.98 24.34
N ASP A 287 -12.57 1.78 24.02
CA ASP A 287 -11.18 1.61 23.62
C ASP A 287 -10.99 2.09 22.17
N ALA A 288 -9.93 2.85 21.89
CA ALA A 288 -9.64 3.37 20.56
C ALA A 288 -9.36 2.26 19.52
N ASN A 289 -9.03 1.06 19.99
CA ASN A 289 -8.82 -0.12 19.16
C ASN A 289 -10.05 -1.04 19.12
N SER A 290 -11.15 -0.67 19.77
CA SER A 290 -12.37 -1.48 19.71
C SER A 290 -13.07 -1.37 18.35
N GLY A 291 -13.85 -2.41 18.05
CA GLY A 291 -14.59 -2.53 16.81
C GLY A 291 -13.75 -3.11 15.66
N SER A 292 -14.45 -3.54 14.62
CA SER A 292 -13.84 -3.93 13.35
C SER A 292 -13.44 -2.70 12.53
N ILE A 293 -12.28 -2.78 11.88
CA ILE A 293 -11.82 -1.75 10.93
C ILE A 293 -12.72 -1.81 9.69
N LEU A 294 -13.38 -0.69 9.39
CA LEU A 294 -14.22 -0.52 8.20
C LEU A 294 -13.42 0.09 7.05
N LEU A 295 -12.57 1.06 7.39
CA LEU A 295 -11.66 1.72 6.47
C LEU A 295 -10.34 2.05 7.17
N SER A 296 -9.25 2.06 6.41
CA SER A 296 -7.93 2.38 6.94
C SER A 296 -7.05 3.00 5.87
N LYS A 297 -6.26 3.99 6.27
CA LYS A 297 -5.17 4.57 5.47
C LYS A 297 -3.88 4.52 6.28
N ASP A 298 -2.92 3.75 5.81
CA ASP A 298 -1.59 3.69 6.41
C ASP A 298 -0.68 4.73 5.76
N TYR A 299 -0.52 5.88 6.44
CA TYR A 299 0.35 6.94 5.95
C TYR A 299 1.82 6.56 6.07
N PHE A 300 2.19 5.80 7.09
CA PHE A 300 3.58 5.40 7.29
C PHE A 300 4.06 4.49 6.15
N GLU A 301 3.28 3.48 5.79
CA GLU A 301 3.54 2.62 4.63
C GLU A 301 3.47 3.41 3.31
N LEU A 302 2.51 4.32 3.16
CA LEU A 302 2.38 5.14 1.96
C LEU A 302 3.62 6.01 1.71
N TYR A 303 4.27 6.48 2.76
CA TYR A 303 5.43 7.37 2.68
C TYR A 303 6.77 6.63 2.76
N LYS A 304 6.79 5.32 3.02
CA LYS A 304 8.02 4.51 3.02
C LYS A 304 8.61 4.38 1.61
N PRO A 305 9.93 4.17 1.50
CA PRO A 305 10.56 3.84 0.23
C PRO A 305 9.94 2.54 -0.31
N LYS A 306 9.29 2.61 -1.47
CA LYS A 306 8.78 1.41 -2.13
C LYS A 306 9.99 0.63 -2.69
N PRO A 307 10.10 -0.69 -2.44
CA PRO A 307 11.15 -1.48 -3.05
C PRO A 307 11.03 -1.35 -4.58
N LYS A 308 12.16 -1.16 -5.27
CA LYS A 308 12.17 -1.18 -6.74
C LYS A 308 11.53 -2.50 -7.18
N SER A 309 10.41 -2.41 -7.91
CA SER A 309 9.68 -3.58 -8.38
C SER A 309 10.59 -4.47 -9.22
N LYS A 310 11.13 -5.53 -8.61
CA LYS A 310 11.84 -6.59 -9.33
C LYS A 310 10.87 -7.46 -10.13
N SER A 311 9.56 -7.35 -9.88
CA SER A 311 8.52 -8.21 -10.50
C SER A 311 8.47 -8.07 -12.01
N LEU A 312 8.65 -6.85 -12.53
CA LEU A 312 8.65 -6.58 -13.97
C LEU A 312 9.83 -7.29 -14.67
N TYR A 313 11.00 -7.33 -14.03
CA TYR A 313 12.16 -8.08 -14.52
C TYR A 313 11.89 -9.60 -14.53
N TYR A 314 11.24 -10.14 -13.49
CA TYR A 314 10.87 -11.56 -13.48
C TYR A 314 9.86 -11.93 -14.57
N VAL A 315 8.86 -11.08 -14.81
CA VAL A 315 7.88 -11.29 -15.90
C VAL A 315 8.58 -11.25 -17.26
N ILE A 316 9.48 -10.30 -17.49
CA ILE A 316 10.29 -10.23 -18.72
C ILE A 316 11.19 -11.47 -18.87
N CYS A 317 11.85 -11.92 -17.80
CA CYS A 317 12.67 -13.14 -17.81
C CYS A 317 11.84 -14.40 -18.14
N VAL A 318 10.65 -14.55 -17.56
CA VAL A 318 9.76 -15.68 -17.85
C VAL A 318 9.29 -15.65 -19.31
N LEU A 319 8.94 -14.48 -19.84
CA LEU A 319 8.58 -14.31 -21.26
C LEU A 319 9.74 -14.68 -22.20
N LEU A 320 10.97 -14.25 -21.89
CA LEU A 320 12.16 -14.58 -22.68
C LEU A 320 12.45 -16.09 -22.66
N ILE A 321 12.35 -16.74 -21.48
CA ILE A 321 12.51 -18.19 -21.36
C ILE A 321 11.43 -18.93 -22.18
N GLY A 322 10.18 -18.45 -22.15
CA GLY A 322 9.09 -19.00 -22.95
C GLY A 322 9.36 -18.94 -24.45
N ILE A 323 9.88 -17.81 -24.95
CA ILE A 323 10.26 -17.64 -26.37
C ILE A 323 11.37 -18.62 -26.77
N VAL A 324 12.38 -18.80 -25.90
CA VAL A 324 13.49 -19.74 -26.16
C VAL A 324 12.98 -21.18 -26.22
N ILE A 325 12.14 -21.60 -25.27
CA ILE A 325 11.54 -22.95 -25.27
C ILE A 325 10.67 -23.17 -26.52
N PHE A 326 9.87 -22.16 -26.90
CA PHE A 326 9.05 -22.22 -28.12
C PHE A 326 9.91 -22.36 -29.38
N TYR A 327 11.04 -21.65 -29.46
CA TYR A 327 11.98 -21.76 -30.58
C TYR A 327 12.58 -23.17 -30.69
N PHE A 328 13.04 -23.74 -29.57
CA PHE A 328 13.63 -25.07 -29.54
C PHE A 328 12.61 -26.17 -29.85
N THR A 329 11.38 -26.07 -29.35
CA THR A 329 10.30 -27.02 -29.64
C THR A 329 9.88 -26.98 -31.11
N LYS A 330 9.80 -25.78 -31.73
CA LYS A 330 9.57 -25.66 -33.19
C LYS A 330 10.70 -26.26 -34.00
N ARG A 331 11.97 -25.97 -33.67
CA ARG A 331 13.12 -26.55 -34.39
C ARG A 331 13.16 -28.07 -34.27
N LYS A 332 12.91 -28.61 -33.08
CA LYS A 332 12.86 -30.06 -32.85
C LYS A 332 11.77 -30.70 -33.73
N LYS A 333 10.55 -30.13 -33.74
CA LYS A 333 9.44 -30.64 -34.57
C LYS A 333 9.77 -30.64 -36.06
N ILE A 334 10.39 -29.58 -36.58
CA ILE A 334 10.80 -29.47 -37.99
C ILE A 334 11.88 -30.50 -38.35
N TYR A 335 12.88 -30.67 -37.49
CA TYR A 335 13.97 -31.63 -37.71
C TYR A 335 13.48 -33.08 -37.75
N TYR A 336 12.66 -33.49 -36.76
CA TYR A 336 12.12 -34.86 -36.74
C TYR A 336 11.16 -35.12 -37.90
N SER A 337 10.32 -34.14 -38.26
CA SER A 337 9.41 -34.28 -39.40
C SER A 337 10.17 -34.51 -40.70
N ASN A 338 11.23 -33.74 -40.98
CA ASN A 338 11.99 -33.87 -42.23
C ASN A 338 12.79 -35.18 -42.33
N SER A 339 13.27 -35.72 -41.20
CA SER A 339 14.00 -37.00 -41.18
C SER A 339 13.14 -38.23 -41.43
N MET A 340 11.86 -38.18 -41.02
CA MET A 340 10.94 -39.31 -41.16
C MET A 340 10.42 -39.45 -42.60
N THR A 341 10.19 -38.31 -43.27
CA THR A 341 9.70 -38.28 -44.65
C THR A 341 10.71 -38.86 -45.63
N SER A 342 12.01 -38.55 -45.48
CA SER A 342 13.06 -39.05 -46.39
C SER A 342 13.29 -40.56 -46.28
N ILE A 343 13.22 -41.12 -45.06
CA ILE A 343 13.34 -42.57 -44.83
C ILE A 343 12.11 -43.32 -45.38
N SER A 344 10.91 -42.76 -45.22
CA SER A 344 9.69 -43.37 -45.77
C SER A 344 9.68 -43.38 -47.30
N GLN A 345 10.21 -42.33 -47.94
CA GLN A 345 10.21 -42.20 -49.39
C GLN A 345 11.14 -43.24 -50.05
N THR A 346 12.36 -43.37 -49.53
CA THR A 346 13.36 -44.34 -50.04
C THR A 346 12.90 -45.79 -49.91
N LEU A 347 12.27 -46.17 -48.79
CA LEU A 347 11.70 -47.51 -48.62
C LEU A 347 10.57 -47.77 -49.62
N THR A 348 9.72 -46.77 -49.90
CA THR A 348 8.58 -46.93 -50.81
C THR A 348 9.03 -47.15 -52.26
N GLU A 349 10.09 -46.46 -52.69
CA GLU A 349 10.66 -46.58 -54.04
C GLU A 349 11.29 -47.97 -54.27
N GLU A 350 12.03 -48.49 -53.30
CA GLU A 350 12.61 -49.85 -53.38
C GLU A 350 11.51 -50.93 -53.47
N PHE A 351 10.44 -50.80 -52.67
CA PHE A 351 9.32 -51.74 -52.71
C PHE A 351 8.53 -51.67 -54.04
N GLN A 352 8.31 -50.49 -54.60
CA GLN A 352 7.66 -50.34 -55.91
C GLN A 352 8.48 -50.96 -57.05
N SER A 353 9.81 -50.84 -57.00
CA SER A 353 10.71 -51.47 -57.98
C SER A 353 10.62 -53.00 -57.94
N ILE A 354 10.58 -53.58 -56.74
CA ILE A 354 10.41 -55.03 -56.56
C ILE A 354 9.02 -55.48 -57.03
N GLU A 355 7.97 -54.74 -56.70
CA GLU A 355 6.60 -55.08 -57.12
C GLU A 355 6.46 -55.09 -58.65
N ASN A 356 7.03 -54.10 -59.35
CA ASN A 356 7.00 -54.05 -60.82
C ASN A 356 7.72 -55.24 -61.46
N LYS A 357 8.91 -55.61 -60.96
CA LYS A 357 9.65 -56.79 -61.44
C LYS A 357 8.88 -58.11 -61.20
N LEU A 358 8.06 -58.18 -60.16
CA LEU A 358 7.23 -59.35 -59.88
C LEU A 358 6.00 -59.42 -60.80
N LYS A 359 5.42 -58.28 -61.21
CA LYS A 359 4.32 -58.25 -62.20
C LYS A 359 4.72 -58.92 -63.52
N ASP A 360 5.95 -58.72 -63.98
CA ASP A 360 6.49 -59.38 -65.19
C ASP A 360 6.59 -60.92 -65.09
N GLN A 361 6.51 -61.43 -63.85
CA GLN A 361 6.55 -62.86 -63.53
C GLN A 361 5.20 -63.39 -63.06
N GLN A 362 4.12 -62.62 -63.18
CA GLN A 362 2.79 -63.04 -62.77
C GLN A 362 2.35 -64.31 -63.53
N SER A 363 1.71 -65.23 -62.81
CA SER A 363 1.32 -66.56 -63.28
C SER A 363 2.48 -67.52 -63.63
N LYS A 364 3.73 -67.18 -63.30
CA LYS A 364 4.89 -68.07 -63.48
C LYS A 364 5.33 -68.68 -62.15
N THR A 365 5.96 -69.86 -62.25
CA THR A 365 6.74 -70.44 -61.16
C THR A 365 8.22 -70.18 -61.43
N ILE A 366 8.88 -69.49 -60.53
CA ILE A 366 10.29 -69.12 -60.66
C ILE A 366 11.15 -69.81 -59.61
N SER A 367 12.42 -70.04 -59.93
CA SER A 367 13.37 -70.63 -58.99
C SER A 367 13.67 -69.68 -57.82
N LYS A 368 14.14 -70.27 -56.71
CA LYS A 368 14.60 -69.55 -55.54
C LYS A 368 15.66 -68.49 -55.88
N GLU A 369 16.63 -68.86 -56.70
CA GLU A 369 17.76 -68.01 -57.08
C GLU A 369 17.27 -66.80 -57.90
N LYS A 370 16.28 -67.00 -58.76
CA LYS A 370 15.69 -65.92 -59.55
C LYS A 370 14.89 -64.95 -58.68
N LEU A 371 14.18 -65.47 -57.68
CA LEU A 371 13.46 -64.63 -56.72
C LEU A 371 14.42 -63.80 -55.86
N ASP A 372 15.55 -64.36 -55.44
CA ASP A 372 16.58 -63.64 -54.69
C ASP A 372 17.23 -62.51 -55.50
N GLU A 373 17.40 -62.71 -56.80
CA GLU A 373 17.89 -61.69 -57.73
C GLU A 373 16.87 -60.55 -57.90
N ILE A 374 15.57 -60.88 -58.04
CA ILE A 374 14.50 -59.88 -58.12
C ILE A 374 14.45 -59.01 -56.85
N PHE A 375 14.65 -59.64 -55.69
CA PHE A 375 14.73 -58.95 -54.40
C PHE A 375 16.06 -58.23 -54.16
N GLY A 376 17.06 -58.39 -55.04
CA GLY A 376 18.38 -57.79 -54.87
C GLY A 376 19.17 -58.33 -53.68
N ILE A 377 18.80 -59.49 -53.14
CA ILE A 377 19.40 -60.06 -51.92
C ILE A 377 20.42 -61.18 -52.22
N SER A 378 20.61 -61.56 -53.48
CA SER A 378 21.48 -62.68 -53.90
C SER A 378 22.95 -62.55 -53.45
N HIS A 379 23.41 -61.35 -53.13
CA HIS A 379 24.78 -61.05 -52.69
C HIS A 379 25.05 -61.32 -51.20
N HIS A 380 24.02 -61.64 -50.41
CA HIS A 380 24.15 -61.87 -48.97
C HIS A 380 24.49 -63.33 -48.61
N SER A 381 24.83 -63.57 -47.34
CA SER A 381 24.99 -64.93 -46.82
C SER A 381 23.67 -65.71 -46.81
N TYR A 382 23.75 -67.04 -46.89
CA TYR A 382 22.57 -67.92 -46.97
C TYR A 382 21.50 -67.64 -45.89
N ASP A 383 21.91 -67.50 -44.63
CA ASP A 383 20.99 -67.25 -43.52
C ASP A 383 20.32 -65.86 -43.60
N THR A 384 21.07 -64.86 -44.07
CA THR A 384 20.56 -63.51 -44.30
C THR A 384 19.55 -63.50 -45.45
N ILE A 385 19.87 -64.19 -46.55
CA ILE A 385 18.98 -64.35 -47.69
C ILE A 385 17.68 -65.01 -47.26
N LYS A 386 17.75 -66.10 -46.50
CA LYS A 386 16.57 -66.85 -46.03
C LYS A 386 15.63 -65.95 -45.21
N THR A 387 16.18 -65.20 -44.27
CA THR A 387 15.42 -64.28 -43.39
C THR A 387 14.83 -63.12 -44.19
N ARG A 388 15.64 -62.45 -45.03
CA ARG A 388 15.19 -61.33 -45.85
C ARG A 388 14.11 -61.74 -46.85
N ARG A 389 14.28 -62.87 -47.53
CA ARG A 389 13.27 -63.39 -48.48
C ARG A 389 11.94 -63.63 -47.79
N SER A 390 11.93 -64.26 -46.61
CA SER A 390 10.69 -64.48 -45.86
C SER A 390 10.02 -63.17 -45.47
N SER A 391 10.80 -62.17 -45.05
CA SER A 391 10.28 -60.84 -44.70
C SER A 391 9.66 -60.13 -45.90
N ILE A 392 10.37 -60.09 -47.03
CA ILE A 392 9.90 -59.44 -48.26
C ILE A 392 8.64 -60.12 -48.80
N ILE A 393 8.60 -61.46 -48.84
CA ILE A 393 7.41 -62.22 -49.24
C ILE A 393 6.22 -61.87 -48.35
N ASN A 394 6.41 -61.84 -47.03
CA ASN A 394 5.33 -61.50 -46.08
C ASN A 394 4.81 -60.07 -46.29
N THR A 395 5.71 -59.12 -46.54
CA THR A 395 5.34 -57.72 -46.79
C THR A 395 4.57 -57.59 -48.10
N ILE A 396 5.03 -58.24 -49.17
CA ILE A 396 4.37 -58.20 -50.50
C ILE A 396 3.01 -58.88 -50.44
N ASN A 397 2.91 -60.07 -49.84
CA ASN A 397 1.64 -60.78 -49.70
C ASN A 397 0.60 -60.05 -48.83
N ARG A 398 1.04 -59.17 -47.92
CA ARG A 398 0.13 -58.38 -47.05
C ARG A 398 -0.26 -57.04 -47.67
N ASN A 399 0.65 -56.39 -48.38
CA ASN A 399 0.52 -54.99 -48.77
C ASN A 399 0.33 -54.78 -50.28
N SER A 400 0.48 -55.81 -51.10
CA SER A 400 0.31 -55.74 -52.56
C SER A 400 -0.78 -56.68 -53.05
N GLY A 401 -1.20 -56.51 -54.31
CA GLY A 401 -2.11 -57.44 -54.98
C GLY A 401 -1.43 -58.72 -55.50
N ILE A 402 -0.13 -58.91 -55.25
CA ILE A 402 0.67 -60.05 -55.72
C ILE A 402 0.80 -61.06 -54.59
N LYS A 403 0.50 -62.32 -54.89
CA LYS A 403 0.63 -63.44 -53.97
C LYS A 403 1.75 -64.36 -54.39
N ILE A 404 2.78 -64.46 -53.54
CA ILE A 404 3.94 -65.34 -53.71
C ILE A 404 3.75 -66.56 -52.80
N GLU A 405 3.62 -67.74 -53.42
CA GLU A 405 3.44 -69.02 -52.73
C GLU A 405 4.64 -69.94 -52.98
N ARG A 406 5.08 -70.63 -51.94
CA ARG A 406 6.18 -71.59 -52.02
C ARG A 406 5.65 -72.95 -52.50
N VAL A 407 6.19 -73.48 -53.58
CA VAL A 407 5.82 -74.78 -54.18
C VAL A 407 7.04 -75.70 -54.26
N ARG A 408 6.82 -77.03 -54.27
CA ARG A 408 7.91 -78.00 -54.44
C ARG A 408 8.44 -77.93 -55.86
N SER A 409 9.75 -77.94 -56.04
CA SER A 409 10.33 -77.90 -57.39
C SER A 409 9.96 -79.15 -58.19
N GLN A 410 9.67 -78.97 -59.48
CA GLN A 410 9.33 -80.05 -60.40
C GLN A 410 10.56 -80.88 -60.81
N ILE A 411 11.76 -80.28 -60.74
CA ILE A 411 13.03 -80.89 -61.16
C ILE A 411 13.66 -81.70 -60.00
N ASP A 412 13.66 -81.15 -58.78
CA ASP A 412 14.10 -81.85 -57.57
C ASP A 412 13.20 -81.50 -56.38
N LYS A 413 12.40 -82.49 -55.92
CA LYS A 413 11.44 -82.31 -54.83
C LYS A 413 12.06 -81.90 -53.48
N ARG A 414 13.39 -82.00 -53.33
CA ARG A 414 14.13 -81.49 -52.15
C ARG A 414 14.20 -79.97 -52.11
N PHE A 415 14.06 -79.31 -53.26
CA PHE A 415 14.09 -77.85 -53.38
C PHE A 415 12.69 -77.26 -53.55
N PHE A 416 12.62 -75.93 -53.45
CA PHE A 416 11.36 -75.18 -53.52
C PHE A 416 11.49 -74.05 -54.54
N ASP A 417 10.46 -73.93 -55.35
CA ASP A 417 10.24 -72.83 -56.28
C ASP A 417 9.12 -71.93 -55.74
N TYR A 418 8.90 -70.78 -56.39
CA TYR A 418 7.92 -69.79 -55.95
C TYR A 418 6.96 -69.46 -57.08
N LYS A 419 5.67 -69.67 -56.82
CA LYS A 419 4.57 -69.30 -57.72
C LYS A 419 4.16 -67.87 -57.42
N ILE A 420 4.13 -67.03 -58.44
CA ILE A 420 3.67 -65.64 -58.36
C ILE A 420 2.28 -65.59 -58.99
N SER A 421 1.28 -65.15 -58.23
CA SER A 421 -0.14 -65.06 -58.64
C SER A 421 -0.70 -63.67 -58.42
#